data_AF-A0A813EIH7-F1
#
_entry.id   AF-A0A813EIH7-F1
#
_cell.length_a   1.000
_cell.length_b   1.000
_cell.length_c   1.000
_cell.angle_alpha   90.00
_cell.angle_beta   90.00
_cell.angle_gamma   90.00
#
_symmetry.space_group_name_H-M   'P 1'
#
loop_
_entity.id
_entity.type
_entity.pdbx_description
1 polymer ?
#
loop_
_entity_poly.entity_id
_entity_poly.type
_entity_poly.pdbx_seq_one_letter_code
_entity_poly.pdbx_strand_id
1 'polypeptide(L)'
;VLQAQRKKYSPEQLPILMVSAKNNTQSVVKGFEMGCNDWIHKPFDRQELNARVKVHMRTRDTILQYQMLAMQSSCRDDTSRILEEERSQTFKSSKELPDITEIREGSIDTTALFAMVVAQTASESVMK
;
A
#
# COMPACT_ATOMS: atom_id res chain seq x y z
N VAL A 1 -19.00 26.34 -9.53
CA VAL A 1 -17.65 26.13 -8.93
C VAL A 1 -17.51 24.74 -8.32
N LEU A 2 -18.31 24.36 -7.31
CA LEU A 2 -18.20 23.04 -6.65
C LEU A 2 -18.26 21.85 -7.63
N GLN A 3 -19.28 21.81 -8.49
CA GLN A 3 -19.42 20.76 -9.50
C GLN A 3 -18.19 20.66 -10.42
N ALA A 4 -17.52 21.78 -10.73
CA ALA A 4 -16.31 21.77 -11.54
C ALA A 4 -15.12 21.13 -10.80
N GLN A 5 -15.02 21.33 -9.48
CA GLN A 5 -14.02 20.65 -8.66
C GLN A 5 -14.31 19.16 -8.53
N ARG A 6 -15.59 18.77 -8.42
CA ARG A 6 -16.01 17.36 -8.31
C ARG A 6 -15.77 16.54 -9.57
N LYS A 7 -15.62 17.18 -10.74
CA LYS A 7 -15.15 16.51 -11.96
C LYS A 7 -13.66 16.12 -11.89
N LYS A 8 -12.87 16.76 -11.02
CA LYS A 8 -11.42 16.57 -10.91
C LYS A 8 -11.01 15.80 -9.66
N TYR A 9 -11.67 16.05 -8.54
CA TYR A 9 -11.30 15.51 -7.23
C TYR A 9 -12.50 14.90 -6.53
N SER A 10 -12.30 13.72 -5.95
CA SER A 10 -13.31 13.08 -5.12
C SER A 10 -13.54 13.85 -3.82
N PRO A 11 -14.69 13.66 -3.14
CA PRO A 11 -14.98 14.28 -1.85
C PRO A 11 -13.93 13.97 -0.76
N GLU A 12 -13.29 12.80 -0.83
CA GLU A 12 -12.27 12.34 0.09
C GLU A 12 -10.90 12.97 -0.20
N GLN A 13 -10.57 13.14 -1.48
CA GLN A 13 -9.31 13.75 -1.92
C GLN A 13 -9.29 15.26 -1.64
N LEU A 14 -10.41 15.94 -1.87
CA LEU A 14 -10.55 17.37 -1.64
C LEU A 14 -11.87 17.67 -0.89
N PRO A 15 -11.83 17.67 0.45
CA PRO A 15 -12.95 18.09 1.27
C PRO A 15 -13.26 19.57 1.01
N ILE A 16 -14.53 19.88 0.70
CA ILE A 16 -15.00 21.25 0.49
C ILE A 16 -15.95 21.62 1.62
N LEU A 17 -15.59 22.67 2.37
CA LEU A 17 -16.37 23.25 3.44
C LEU A 17 -16.96 24.58 2.96
N MET A 18 -18.29 24.70 2.94
CA MET A 18 -18.95 25.95 2.57
C MET A 18 -19.27 26.79 3.80
N VAL A 19 -19.01 28.09 3.71
CA VAL A 19 -19.31 29.03 4.79
C VAL A 19 -20.21 30.14 4.25
N SER A 20 -21.42 30.27 4.80
CA SER A 20 -22.44 31.17 4.24
C SER A 20 -23.29 31.87 5.30
N ALA A 21 -23.66 33.13 5.05
CA ALA A 21 -24.66 33.84 5.87
C ALA A 21 -26.10 33.45 5.51
N LYS A 22 -26.32 32.72 4.42
CA LYS A 22 -27.65 32.23 4.05
C LYS A 22 -28.04 31.09 4.99
N ASN A 23 -29.12 31.29 5.74
CA ASN A 23 -29.65 30.33 6.72
C ASN A 23 -30.90 29.58 6.24
N ASN A 24 -31.09 29.46 4.92
CA ASN A 24 -32.19 28.67 4.36
C ASN A 24 -31.74 27.22 4.15
N THR A 25 -32.47 26.27 4.70
CA THR A 25 -32.30 24.83 4.51
C THR A 25 -32.16 24.46 3.03
N GLN A 26 -32.90 25.10 2.12
CA GLN A 26 -32.77 24.85 0.67
C GLN A 26 -31.38 25.17 0.13
N SER A 27 -30.72 26.21 0.66
CA SER A 27 -29.35 26.56 0.24
C SER A 27 -28.35 25.51 0.72
N VAL A 28 -28.55 25.01 1.93
CA VAL A 28 -27.73 23.94 2.54
C VAL A 28 -27.86 22.66 1.74
N VAL A 29 -29.09 22.20 1.48
CA VAL A 29 -29.38 21.01 0.68
C VAL A 29 -28.74 21.13 -0.71
N LYS A 30 -28.96 22.25 -1.40
CA LYS A 30 -28.36 22.49 -2.72
C LYS A 30 -26.84 22.49 -2.67
N GLY A 31 -26.23 22.97 -1.58
CA GLY A 31 -24.79 22.92 -1.36
C GLY A 31 -24.27 21.48 -1.33
N PHE A 32 -24.93 20.61 -0.56
CA PHE A 32 -24.61 19.19 -0.49
C PHE A 32 -24.80 18.48 -1.84
N GLU A 33 -25.90 18.74 -2.54
CA GLU A 33 -26.16 18.20 -3.89
C GLU A 33 -25.08 18.63 -4.90
N MET A 34 -24.50 19.83 -4.75
CA MET A 34 -23.39 20.29 -5.59
C MET A 34 -22.04 19.65 -5.22
N GLY A 35 -21.98 18.83 -4.17
CA GLY A 35 -20.79 18.12 -3.70
C GLY A 35 -20.03 18.81 -2.59
N CYS A 36 -20.67 19.66 -1.78
CA CYS A 36 -20.08 20.15 -0.54
C CYS A 36 -19.99 19.02 0.49
N ASN A 37 -18.90 18.94 1.26
CA ASN A 37 -18.77 17.94 2.34
C ASN A 37 -19.41 18.42 3.64
N ASP A 38 -19.33 19.72 3.90
CA ASP A 38 -19.82 20.31 5.15
C ASP A 38 -20.19 21.78 4.96
N TRP A 39 -21.08 22.29 5.80
CA TRP A 39 -21.64 23.64 5.72
C TRP A 39 -21.63 24.32 7.08
N ILE A 40 -21.12 25.55 7.14
CA ILE A 40 -21.08 26.38 8.34
C ILE A 40 -21.82 27.68 8.08
N HIS A 41 -22.71 28.05 9.00
CA HIS A 41 -23.43 29.31 8.96
C HIS A 41 -22.60 30.44 9.58
N LYS A 42 -22.69 31.65 9.01
CA LYS A 42 -22.16 32.87 9.63
C LYS A 42 -23.22 33.51 10.52
N PRO A 43 -22.86 34.03 11.70
CA PRO A 43 -21.54 33.98 12.35
C PRO A 43 -21.24 32.60 12.95
N PHE A 44 -19.96 32.19 12.94
CA PHE A 44 -19.50 30.93 13.51
C PHE A 44 -18.36 31.15 14.51
N ASP A 45 -18.18 30.19 15.42
CA ASP A 45 -17.03 30.19 16.32
C ASP A 45 -15.76 29.70 15.58
N ARG A 46 -14.63 30.36 15.83
CA ARG A 46 -13.33 29.94 15.28
C ARG A 46 -12.93 28.53 15.72
N GLN A 47 -13.27 28.14 16.95
CA GLN A 47 -13.03 26.80 17.47
C GLN A 47 -13.86 25.75 16.70
N GLU A 48 -15.13 26.07 16.38
CA GLU A 48 -15.98 25.19 15.58
C GLU A 48 -15.40 24.98 14.18
N LEU A 49 -15.03 26.08 13.50
CA LEU A 49 -14.42 26.00 12.18
C LEU A 49 -13.14 25.16 12.20
N ASN A 50 -12.25 25.42 13.17
CA ASN A 50 -11.00 24.68 13.31
C ASN A 50 -11.23 23.18 13.58
N ALA A 51 -12.21 22.84 14.42
CA ALA A 51 -12.54 21.45 14.70
C ALA A 51 -13.03 20.73 13.43
N ARG A 52 -13.93 21.34 12.66
CA ARG A 52 -14.44 20.78 11.40
C ARG A 52 -13.33 20.60 10.37
N VAL A 53 -12.46 21.60 10.19
CA VAL A 53 -11.30 21.49 9.29
C VAL A 53 -10.40 20.33 9.70
N LYS A 54 -10.08 20.20 10.99
CA LYS A 54 -9.23 19.11 11.49
C LYS A 54 -9.84 17.74 11.24
N VAL A 55 -11.15 17.59 11.41
CA VAL A 55 -11.86 16.33 11.11
C VAL A 55 -11.71 15.96 9.65
N HIS A 56 -11.97 16.89 8.73
CA HIS A 56 -11.83 16.63 7.29
C HIS A 56 -10.39 16.27 6.88
N MET A 57 -9.38 16.94 7.44
CA MET A 57 -7.98 16.61 7.17
C MET A 57 -7.62 15.22 7.71
N ARG A 58 -8.00 14.90 8.94
CA ARG A 58 -7.74 13.58 9.54
C ARG A 58 -8.38 12.45 8.73
N THR A 59 -9.61 12.64 8.27
CA THR A 59 -10.31 11.64 7.43
C THR A 59 -9.57 11.43 6.12
N ARG A 60 -9.14 12.51 5.45
CA ARG A 60 -8.35 12.42 4.21
C ARG A 60 -7.04 11.66 4.44
N ASP A 61 -6.29 12.01 5.48
CA ASP A 61 -5.00 11.39 5.78
C ASP A 61 -5.15 9.89 6.06
N THR A 62 -6.20 9.52 6.79
CA THR A 62 -6.53 8.13 7.09
C THR A 62 -6.81 7.33 5.81
N ILE A 63 -7.59 7.90 4.89
CA ILE A 63 -7.90 7.25 3.60
C ILE A 63 -6.63 7.06 2.76
N LEU A 64 -5.76 8.06 2.70
CA LEU A 64 -4.48 7.96 1.98
C LEU A 64 -3.57 6.87 2.57
N GLN A 65 -3.52 6.76 3.90
CA GLN A 65 -2.75 5.70 4.56
C GLN A 65 -3.28 4.30 4.17
N TYR A 66 -4.60 4.10 4.19
CA TYR A 66 -5.18 2.84 3.76
C TYR A 66 -4.90 2.52 2.29
N GLN A 67 -4.93 3.52 1.40
CA GLN A 67 -4.59 3.33 -0.01
C GLN A 67 -3.12 2.93 -0.20
N MET A 68 -2.19 3.56 0.54
CA MET A 68 -0.77 3.18 0.51
C MET A 68 -0.55 1.74 0.99
N LEU A 69 -1.20 1.34 2.10
CA LEU A 69 -1.10 -0.01 2.64
C LEU A 69 -1.63 -1.06 1.64
N ALA A 70 -2.77 -0.79 1.02
CA ALA A 70 -3.35 -1.68 0.01
C ALA A 70 -2.45 -1.84 -1.24
N MET A 71 -1.77 -0.77 -1.65
CA MET A 71 -0.84 -0.82 -2.77
C MET A 71 0.42 -1.63 -2.43
N GLN A 72 0.94 -1.54 -1.19
CA GLN A 72 2.09 -2.33 -0.75
C GLN A 72 1.81 -3.83 -0.70
N SER A 73 0.62 -4.26 -0.27
CA SER A 73 0.27 -5.68 -0.28
C SER A 73 0.28 -6.26 -1.70
N SER A 74 -0.24 -5.51 -2.68
CA SER A 74 -0.26 -5.94 -4.08
C SER A 74 1.16 -6.14 -4.64
N CYS A 75 2.10 -5.24 -4.33
CA CYS A 75 3.49 -5.39 -4.80
C CYS A 75 4.24 -6.52 -4.08
N ARG A 76 3.84 -6.86 -2.84
CA ARG A 76 4.48 -7.95 -2.08
C ARG A 76 4.17 -9.31 -2.70
N ASP A 77 2.95 -9.50 -3.19
CA ASP A 77 2.52 -10.75 -3.85
C ASP A 77 3.34 -11.03 -5.12
N ASP A 78 3.68 -9.99 -5.89
CA ASP A 78 4.50 -10.10 -7.10
C ASP A 78 5.95 -10.51 -6.77
N THR A 79 6.53 -9.97 -5.70
CA THR A 79 7.89 -10.34 -5.29
C THR A 79 8.03 -11.80 -4.85
N SER A 80 7.02 -12.35 -4.16
CA SER A 80 7.02 -13.76 -3.77
C SER A 80 6.96 -14.71 -4.98
N ARG A 81 6.24 -14.32 -6.05
CA ARG A 81 6.13 -15.10 -7.29
C ARG A 81 7.46 -15.15 -8.04
N ILE A 82 8.15 -14.02 -8.16
CA ILE A 82 9.46 -13.94 -8.82
C ILE A 82 10.51 -14.77 -8.07
N LEU A 83 10.50 -14.76 -6.73
CA LEU A 83 11.44 -15.56 -5.92
C LEU A 83 11.18 -17.08 -6.01
N GLU A 84 9.93 -17.51 -6.19
CA GLU A 84 9.59 -18.92 -6.43
C GLU A 84 9.97 -19.40 -7.84
N GLU A 85 9.89 -18.53 -8.84
CA GLU A 85 10.38 -18.80 -10.19
C GLU A 85 11.91 -19.02 -10.20
N GLU A 86 12.67 -18.14 -9.54
CA GLU A 86 14.13 -18.26 -9.40
C GLU A 86 14.54 -19.52 -8.60
N ARG A 87 13.82 -19.86 -7.52
CA ARG A 87 14.01 -21.13 -6.80
C ARG A 87 13.76 -22.34 -7.69
N SER A 88 12.76 -22.28 -8.56
CA SER A 88 12.42 -23.38 -9.48
C SER A 88 13.46 -23.56 -10.59
N GLN A 89 14.12 -22.48 -11.03
CA GLN A 89 15.21 -22.54 -12.02
C GLN A 89 16.51 -23.05 -11.41
N THR A 90 16.87 -22.58 -10.21
CA THR A 90 18.04 -23.09 -9.46
C THR A 90 17.88 -24.59 -9.15
N PHE A 91 16.66 -25.01 -8.78
CA PHE A 91 16.35 -26.42 -8.52
C PHE A 91 16.38 -27.31 -9.78
N LYS A 92 16.00 -26.77 -10.95
CA LYS A 92 16.13 -27.48 -12.24
C LYS A 92 17.59 -27.57 -12.71
N SER A 93 18.39 -26.52 -12.50
CA SER A 93 19.82 -26.53 -12.84
C SER A 93 20.65 -27.48 -11.96
N SER A 94 20.17 -27.81 -10.75
CA SER A 94 20.81 -28.78 -9.85
C SER A 94 20.50 -30.25 -10.19
N LYS A 95 19.65 -30.52 -11.19
CA LYS A 95 19.28 -31.89 -11.61
C LYS A 95 20.17 -32.44 -12.73
N GLU A 96 21.11 -31.64 -13.24
CA GLU A 96 22.20 -32.08 -14.13
C GLU A 96 23.55 -32.17 -13.41
N LEU A 97 23.56 -32.65 -12.16
CA LEU A 97 24.82 -33.20 -11.65
C LEU A 97 25.02 -34.59 -12.30
N PRO A 98 26.20 -34.87 -12.89
CA PRO A 98 26.51 -36.20 -13.37
C PRO A 98 26.39 -37.21 -12.21
N ASP A 99 25.86 -38.38 -12.56
CA ASP A 99 25.60 -39.52 -11.67
C ASP A 99 26.87 -39.88 -10.87
N ILE A 100 26.92 -39.52 -9.59
CA ILE A 100 28.02 -39.83 -8.66
C ILE A 100 27.91 -41.27 -8.12
N THR A 101 27.61 -42.24 -8.99
CA THR A 101 27.84 -43.65 -8.68
C THR A 101 29.28 -44.10 -8.96
N GLU A 102 30.18 -43.18 -9.32
CA GLU A 102 31.59 -43.49 -9.55
C GLU A 102 32.56 -42.55 -8.82
N ILE A 103 32.41 -42.40 -7.50
CA ILE A 103 33.56 -42.03 -6.64
C ILE A 103 33.52 -42.87 -5.36
N ARG A 104 34.02 -44.11 -5.46
CA ARG A 104 34.66 -44.77 -4.32
C ARG A 104 36.11 -44.31 -4.24
N GLU A 105 36.47 -43.91 -3.03
CA GLU A 105 37.83 -43.84 -2.48
C GLU A 105 38.72 -42.67 -2.96
N GLY A 106 38.62 -41.55 -2.24
CA GLY A 106 39.73 -40.60 -2.07
C GLY A 106 39.40 -39.14 -2.34
N SER A 107 39.68 -38.28 -1.36
CA SER A 107 39.61 -36.80 -1.39
C SER A 107 38.21 -36.19 -1.21
N ILE A 108 37.99 -35.59 -0.03
CA ILE A 108 36.82 -34.74 0.24
C ILE A 108 37.10 -33.39 -0.41
N ASP A 109 36.50 -33.13 -1.57
CA ASP A 109 36.62 -31.83 -2.23
C ASP A 109 35.86 -30.75 -1.45
N THR A 110 36.59 -29.73 -1.01
CA THR A 110 36.14 -28.57 -0.24
C THR A 110 34.99 -27.79 -0.91
N THR A 111 34.81 -27.98 -2.22
CA THR A 111 33.75 -27.35 -3.03
C THR A 111 32.36 -27.90 -2.72
N ALA A 112 32.24 -29.21 -2.44
CA ALA A 112 30.96 -29.83 -2.10
C ALA A 112 30.48 -29.40 -0.71
N LEU A 113 31.41 -29.26 0.24
CA LEU A 113 31.12 -28.75 1.58
C LEU A 113 30.65 -27.29 1.53
N PHE A 114 31.23 -26.48 0.65
CA PHE A 114 30.84 -25.08 0.48
C PHE A 114 29.43 -24.95 -0.14
N ALA A 115 29.11 -25.74 -1.16
CA ALA A 115 27.78 -25.74 -1.77
C ALA A 115 26.68 -26.17 -0.77
N MET A 116 26.96 -27.16 0.09
CA MET A 116 26.02 -27.63 1.10
C MET A 116 25.81 -26.59 2.22
N VAL A 117 26.86 -25.90 2.66
CA VAL A 117 26.76 -24.82 3.68
C VAL A 117 25.99 -23.60 3.16
N VAL A 118 26.18 -23.23 1.89
CA VAL A 118 25.44 -22.13 1.26
C VAL A 118 23.94 -22.44 1.16
N ALA A 119 23.58 -23.68 0.86
CA ALA A 119 22.18 -24.12 0.86
C ALA A 119 21.55 -24.09 2.27
N GLN A 120 22.30 -24.48 3.30
CA GLN A 120 21.84 -24.47 4.69
C GLN A 120 21.63 -23.03 5.21
N THR A 121 22.57 -22.12 4.92
CA THR A 121 22.51 -20.72 5.39
C THR A 121 21.44 -19.89 4.68
N ALA A 122 21.11 -20.22 3.42
CA ALA A 122 19.98 -19.62 2.72
C ALA A 122 18.62 -20.00 3.33
N SER A 123 18.51 -21.19 3.95
CA SER A 123 17.27 -21.65 4.60
C SER A 123 17.00 -20.94 5.93
N GLU A 124 18.05 -20.53 6.65
CA GLU A 124 17.92 -19.87 7.95
C GLU A 124 17.64 -18.37 7.84
N SER A 125 18.04 -17.73 6.74
CA SER A 125 17.83 -16.28 6.52
C SER A 125 16.40 -15.90 6.11
N VAL A 126 15.54 -16.86 5.73
CA VAL A 126 14.16 -16.61 5.28
C VAL A 126 13.14 -16.66 6.43
N MET A 127 13.55 -17.02 7.66
CA MET A 127 12.67 -17.16 8.84
C MET A 127 12.86 -16.10 9.95
N LYS A 128 13.59 -15.00 9.72
CA LYS A 128 13.73 -13.89 10.69
C LYS A 128 13.16 -12.58 10.17
#